data_AF-A0A819VVU8-F1
#
_entry.id   AF-A0A819VVU8-F1
#
_cell.length_a   1.000
_cell.length_b   1.000
_cell.length_c   1.000
_cell.angle_alpha   90.00
_cell.angle_beta   90.00
_cell.angle_gamma   90.00
#
_symmetry.space_group_name_H-M   'P 1'
#
loop_
_entity.id
_entity.type
_entity.pdbx_description
1 polymer ?
#
loop_
_entity_poly.entity_id
_entity_poly.type
_entity_poly.pdbx_seq_one_letter_code
_entity_poly.pdbx_strand_id
1 'polypeptide(L)'
;MIKSSFLATTTAMAAPSNLVGYRGNINQSYVFALTGSRSGTIWGTNIYTDDSDLSTAAVHSGIVQYNQTSVITVTILAGQSSYTSTTQNGITSLSYGSWGGSYTIVSVIG
;
A
#
# COMPACT_ATOMS: atom_id res chain seq x y z
N MET A 1 -19.28 -3.00 -35.39
CA MET A 1 -17.89 -3.45 -35.18
C MET A 1 -17.51 -3.17 -33.73
N ILE A 2 -17.46 -4.23 -32.94
CA ILE A 2 -17.05 -4.27 -31.53
C ILE A 2 -15.59 -3.81 -31.40
N LYS A 3 -15.33 -2.72 -30.67
CA LYS A 3 -13.97 -2.43 -30.17
C LYS A 3 -13.85 -3.09 -28.80
N SER A 4 -13.32 -4.30 -28.84
CA SER A 4 -13.06 -5.18 -27.71
C SER A 4 -12.15 -4.53 -26.66
N SER A 5 -12.67 -4.49 -25.43
CA SER A 5 -12.00 -4.81 -24.16
C SER A 5 -10.47 -4.66 -24.09
N PHE A 6 -10.00 -3.62 -23.41
CA PHE A 6 -8.69 -3.62 -22.76
C PHE A 6 -8.85 -4.29 -21.38
N LEU A 7 -8.61 -5.60 -21.32
CA LEU A 7 -8.19 -6.23 -20.07
C LEU A 7 -6.71 -6.56 -20.26
N ALA A 8 -5.86 -5.59 -19.95
CA ALA A 8 -4.48 -5.93 -19.65
C ALA A 8 -4.54 -6.78 -18.38
N THR A 9 -4.29 -8.07 -18.49
CA THR A 9 -4.08 -8.94 -17.34
C THR A 9 -2.79 -8.49 -16.67
N THR A 10 -2.85 -7.40 -15.90
CA THR A 10 -1.73 -6.93 -15.09
C THR A 10 -1.43 -8.04 -14.11
N THR A 11 -0.38 -8.80 -14.38
CA THR A 11 0.00 -9.93 -13.54
C THR A 11 0.54 -9.34 -12.24
N ALA A 12 -0.16 -9.58 -11.14
CA ALA A 12 0.22 -9.08 -9.84
C ALA A 12 1.52 -9.77 -9.39
N MET A 13 2.50 -8.97 -8.92
CA MET A 13 3.72 -9.49 -8.32
C MET A 13 3.44 -9.95 -6.89
N ALA A 14 4.26 -10.84 -6.32
CA ALA A 14 4.22 -11.07 -4.89
C ALA A 14 4.60 -9.78 -4.14
N ALA A 15 3.84 -9.42 -3.11
CA ALA A 15 4.13 -8.24 -2.32
C ALA A 15 5.47 -8.38 -1.56
N PRO A 16 6.34 -7.35 -1.59
CA PRO A 16 7.46 -7.25 -0.66
C PRO A 16 6.94 -6.98 0.77
N SER A 17 7.82 -7.07 1.78
CA SER A 17 7.49 -6.67 3.16
C SER A 17 7.19 -5.17 3.26
N ASN A 18 8.02 -4.35 2.62
CA ASN A 18 7.85 -2.90 2.53
C ASN A 18 8.34 -2.37 1.17
N LEU A 19 8.29 -1.06 0.98
CA LEU A 19 8.48 -0.39 -0.31
C LEU A 19 9.80 0.40 -0.37
N VAL A 20 10.73 0.22 0.57
CA VAL A 20 12.04 0.92 0.59
C VAL A 20 12.79 0.69 -0.73
N GLY A 21 12.73 -0.52 -1.29
CA GLY A 21 13.36 -0.85 -2.57
C GLY A 21 12.76 -0.16 -3.80
N TYR A 22 11.61 0.50 -3.63
CA TYR A 22 10.90 1.24 -4.68
C TYR A 22 11.02 2.76 -4.49
N ARG A 23 11.71 3.21 -3.44
CA ARG A 23 11.92 4.64 -3.15
C ARG A 23 12.53 5.35 -4.35
N GLY A 24 12.00 6.54 -4.65
CA GLY A 24 12.45 7.37 -5.77
C GLY A 24 11.68 7.14 -7.07
N ASN A 25 10.92 6.06 -7.18
CA ASN A 25 10.02 5.82 -8.32
C ASN A 25 8.71 6.61 -8.18
N ILE A 26 8.82 7.91 -7.89
CA ILE A 26 7.70 8.77 -7.50
C ILE A 26 6.63 8.79 -8.61
N ASN A 27 5.35 8.64 -8.20
CA ASN A 27 4.16 8.51 -9.04
C ASN A 27 4.10 7.24 -9.90
N GLN A 28 5.03 6.29 -9.73
CA GLN A 28 4.93 4.99 -10.37
C GLN A 28 4.04 4.06 -9.53
N SER A 29 3.15 3.35 -10.21
CA SER A 29 2.26 2.37 -9.60
C SER A 29 2.70 0.94 -9.89
N TYR A 30 2.53 0.08 -8.89
CA TYR A 30 2.85 -1.35 -8.94
C TYR A 30 1.65 -2.15 -8.46
N VAL A 31 1.44 -3.32 -9.05
CA VAL A 31 0.34 -4.22 -8.67
C VAL A 31 0.91 -5.41 -7.91
N PHE A 32 0.41 -5.62 -6.70
CA PHE A 32 0.85 -6.68 -5.80
C PHE A 32 -0.31 -7.57 -5.36
N ALA A 33 -0.06 -8.86 -5.25
CA ALA A 33 -0.90 -9.79 -4.52
C ALA A 33 -0.34 -9.97 -3.11
N LEU A 34 -1.19 -9.81 -2.10
CA LEU A 34 -0.84 -10.01 -0.69
C LEU A 34 -1.98 -10.62 0.11
N THR A 35 -1.65 -11.19 1.27
CA THR A 35 -2.62 -11.60 2.28
C THR A 35 -2.59 -10.59 3.42
N GLY A 36 -3.75 -10.03 3.79
CA GLY A 36 -3.84 -9.01 4.83
C GLY A 36 -3.31 -9.49 6.18
N SER A 37 -2.42 -8.69 6.80
CA SER A 37 -1.78 -8.96 8.08
C SER A 37 -2.23 -7.97 9.15
N ARG A 38 -2.10 -8.37 10.42
CA ARG A 38 -2.19 -7.49 11.60
C ARG A 38 -0.86 -7.39 12.36
N SER A 39 0.20 -7.94 11.77
CA SER A 39 1.54 -8.01 12.32
C SER A 39 2.49 -7.25 11.41
N GLY A 40 3.17 -6.27 11.97
CA GLY A 40 4.03 -5.35 11.23
C GLY A 40 3.83 -3.92 11.75
N THR A 41 4.91 -3.14 11.78
CA THR A 41 4.82 -1.73 12.15
C THR A 41 4.50 -0.91 10.90
N ILE A 42 3.59 0.06 11.08
CA ILE A 42 3.22 1.00 10.05
C ILE A 42 3.23 2.42 10.63
N TRP A 43 3.62 3.39 9.83
CA TRP A 43 3.63 4.80 10.20
C TRP A 43 2.78 5.60 9.22
N GLY A 44 1.89 6.44 9.75
CA GLY A 44 0.96 7.24 8.96
C GLY A 44 -0.41 6.63 8.72
N THR A 45 -1.23 7.35 7.94
CA THR A 45 -2.59 6.97 7.57
C THR A 45 -2.87 7.45 6.16
N ASN A 46 -3.48 6.60 5.32
CA ASN A 46 -3.67 6.77 3.86
C ASN A 46 -2.37 6.90 3.04
N ILE A 47 -1.38 7.60 3.56
CA ILE A 47 -0.01 7.70 3.08
C ILE A 47 0.88 7.15 4.20
N TYR A 48 1.61 6.09 3.88
CA TYR A 48 2.49 5.39 4.81
C TYR A 48 3.94 5.65 4.46
N THR A 49 4.83 5.64 5.44
CA THR A 49 6.27 5.61 5.16
C THR A 49 6.61 4.36 4.37
N ASP A 50 7.59 4.43 3.46
CA ASP A 50 7.95 3.30 2.61
C ASP A 50 8.60 2.11 3.34
N ASP A 51 8.99 2.26 4.60
CA ASP A 51 9.42 1.17 5.48
C ASP A 51 8.28 0.51 6.26
N SER A 52 7.04 1.03 6.16
CA SER A 52 5.83 0.42 6.73
C SER A 52 5.52 -0.94 6.10
N ASP A 53 5.11 -1.91 6.93
CA ASP A 53 4.66 -3.22 6.48
C ASP A 53 3.44 -3.12 5.53
N LEU A 54 3.59 -3.58 4.29
CA LEU A 54 2.60 -3.38 3.23
C LEU A 54 1.30 -4.14 3.51
N SER A 55 1.40 -5.37 4.02
CA SER A 55 0.23 -6.21 4.28
C SER A 55 -0.61 -5.68 5.45
N THR A 56 0.06 -5.10 6.44
CA THR A 56 -0.58 -4.44 7.59
C THR A 56 -1.17 -3.09 7.20
N ALA A 57 -0.47 -2.30 6.38
CA ALA A 57 -1.00 -1.04 5.85
C ALA A 57 -2.24 -1.26 4.97
N ALA A 58 -2.27 -2.35 4.19
CA ALA A 58 -3.42 -2.74 3.39
C ALA A 58 -4.66 -3.02 4.25
N VAL A 59 -4.49 -3.74 5.37
CA VAL A 59 -5.60 -3.97 6.32
C VAL A 59 -5.98 -2.70 7.05
N HIS A 60 -5.01 -1.92 7.53
CA HIS A 60 -5.25 -0.64 8.20
C HIS A 60 -6.05 0.31 7.30
N SER A 61 -5.73 0.39 5.99
CA SER A 61 -6.47 1.22 5.02
C SER A 61 -7.90 0.73 4.71
N GLY A 62 -8.25 -0.50 5.08
CA GLY A 62 -9.54 -1.12 4.80
C GLY A 62 -9.70 -1.67 3.38
N ILE A 63 -8.63 -1.63 2.56
CA ILE A 63 -8.65 -2.18 1.19
C ILE A 63 -8.65 -3.70 1.20
N VAL A 64 -8.00 -4.31 2.20
CA VAL A 64 -7.92 -5.77 2.35
C VAL A 64 -8.36 -6.16 3.76
N GLN A 65 -9.11 -7.25 3.92
CA GLN A 65 -9.45 -7.77 5.24
C GLN A 65 -8.30 -8.62 5.82
N TYR A 66 -8.28 -8.78 7.14
CA TYR A 66 -7.34 -9.71 7.80
C TYR A 66 -7.51 -11.14 7.26
N ASN A 67 -6.40 -11.81 6.94
CA ASN A 67 -6.35 -13.14 6.29
C ASN A 67 -7.00 -13.22 4.90
N GLN A 68 -7.41 -12.10 4.30
CA GLN A 68 -7.88 -12.10 2.92
C GLN A 68 -6.70 -11.90 1.97
N THR A 69 -6.61 -12.75 0.94
CA THR A 69 -5.73 -12.51 -0.20
C THR A 69 -6.40 -11.59 -1.21
N SER A 70 -5.72 -10.53 -1.63
CA SER A 70 -6.24 -9.56 -2.59
C SER A 70 -5.13 -9.00 -3.45
N VAL A 71 -5.50 -8.52 -4.63
CA VAL A 71 -4.62 -7.76 -5.50
C VAL A 71 -4.87 -6.28 -5.24
N ILE A 72 -3.79 -5.54 -4.98
CA ILE A 72 -3.82 -4.10 -4.71
C ILE A 72 -2.92 -3.35 -5.69
N THR A 73 -3.21 -2.07 -5.89
CA THR A 73 -2.27 -1.16 -6.54
C THR A 73 -1.63 -0.26 -5.50
N VAL A 74 -0.31 -0.13 -5.56
CA VAL A 74 0.48 0.73 -4.68
C VAL A 74 1.13 1.80 -5.53
N THR A 75 1.01 3.06 -5.13
CA THR A 75 1.69 4.19 -5.78
C THR A 75 2.78 4.72 -4.87
N ILE A 76 4.00 4.84 -5.39
CA ILE A 76 5.13 5.41 -4.66
C ILE A 76 5.01 6.93 -4.67
N LEU A 77 5.23 7.54 -3.51
CA LEU A 77 5.10 8.97 -3.29
C LEU A 77 6.40 9.51 -2.68
N ALA A 78 6.61 10.82 -2.85
CA ALA A 78 7.67 11.51 -2.13
C ALA A 78 7.39 11.46 -0.63
N GLY A 79 8.46 11.47 0.16
CA GLY A 79 8.37 11.53 1.61
C GLY A 79 7.64 12.78 2.13
N GLN A 80 7.00 12.66 3.30
CA GLN A 80 6.34 13.76 4.00
C GLN A 80 7.17 14.26 5.19
N SER A 81 6.92 15.50 5.62
CA SER A 81 7.53 16.08 6.82
C SER A 81 6.98 15.54 8.13
N SER A 82 5.81 14.88 8.09
CA SER A 82 5.14 14.30 9.24
C SER A 82 4.08 13.29 8.81
N TYR A 83 3.84 12.28 9.64
CA TYR A 83 2.83 11.25 9.45
C TYR A 83 1.96 11.13 10.70
N THR A 84 0.65 11.14 10.52
CA THR A 84 -0.33 11.08 11.61
C THR A 84 -0.70 9.63 11.95
N SER A 85 -0.71 9.30 13.24
CA SER A 85 -1.22 8.03 13.77
C SER A 85 -2.75 7.99 13.75
N THR A 86 -3.32 6.85 13.37
CA THR A 86 -4.74 6.55 13.55
C THR A 86 -4.95 5.10 13.95
N THR A 87 -6.10 4.79 14.56
CA THR A 87 -6.60 3.42 14.65
C THR A 87 -7.68 3.21 13.59
N GLN A 88 -7.44 2.29 12.66
CA GLN A 88 -8.39 1.92 11.60
C GLN A 88 -8.38 0.41 11.41
N ASN A 89 -9.56 -0.18 11.17
CA ASN A 89 -9.71 -1.61 10.90
C ASN A 89 -9.07 -2.54 11.96
N GLY A 90 -9.02 -2.07 13.22
CA GLY A 90 -8.44 -2.80 14.35
C GLY A 90 -6.91 -2.78 14.43
N ILE A 91 -6.24 -1.95 13.62
CA ILE A 91 -4.80 -1.72 13.64
C ILE A 91 -4.56 -0.26 14.02
N THR A 92 -3.56 0.00 14.86
CA THR A 92 -3.11 1.36 15.18
C THR A 92 -1.78 1.62 14.47
N SER A 93 -1.74 2.64 13.62
CA SER A 93 -0.49 3.12 13.05
C SER A 93 0.26 4.03 14.02
N LEU A 94 1.57 4.19 13.82
CA LEU A 94 2.38 5.13 14.59
C LEU A 94 2.48 6.48 13.89
N SER A 95 2.69 7.54 14.67
CA SER A 95 3.09 8.83 14.12
C SER A 95 4.59 8.82 13.83
N TYR A 96 5.01 9.65 12.87
CA TYR A 96 6.42 9.85 12.60
C TYR A 96 6.69 11.27 12.11
N GLY A 97 7.95 11.69 12.22
CA GLY A 97 8.42 12.96 11.68
C GLY A 97 8.73 12.88 10.19
N SER A 98 9.71 13.67 9.76
CA SER A 98 10.15 13.69 8.37
C SER A 98 10.74 12.34 7.95
N TRP A 99 10.31 11.82 6.80
CA TRP A 99 10.82 10.57 6.23
C TRP A 99 10.98 10.67 4.72
N GLY A 100 11.90 9.90 4.14
CA GLY A 100 12.38 10.11 2.77
C GLY A 100 11.53 9.50 1.64
N GLY A 101 10.57 8.63 1.95
CA GLY A 101 9.72 8.02 0.92
C GLY A 101 8.39 7.53 1.48
N SER A 102 7.37 7.49 0.63
CA SER A 102 6.04 7.08 1.06
C SER A 102 5.38 6.21 0.01
N TYR A 103 4.27 5.59 0.39
CA TYR A 103 3.34 5.00 -0.56
C TYR A 103 1.89 5.20 -0.12
N THR A 104 1.00 5.06 -1.09
CA THR A 104 -0.43 4.92 -0.85
C THR A 104 -0.95 3.67 -1.54
N ILE A 105 -2.03 3.12 -1.02
CA ILE A 105 -2.67 1.91 -1.53
C ILE A 105 -4.03 2.31 -2.10
N VAL A 106 -4.35 1.79 -3.28
CA VAL A 106 -5.69 1.90 -3.88
C VAL A 106 -6.20 0.52 -4.27
N SER A 107 -7.51 0.33 -4.16
CA SER A 107 -8.16 -0.90 -4.64
C SER A 107 -8.01 -1.00 -6.15
N VAL A 108 -7.81 -2.22 -6.66
CA VAL A 108 -7.91 -2.47 -8.11
C VAL A 108 -9.37 -2.31 -8.48
N ILE A 109 -9.68 -1.33 -9.33
CA ILE A 109 -11.01 -1.19 -9.91
C ILE A 109 -11.21 -2.41 -10.82
N GLY A 110 -12.15 -3.28 -10.43
CA GLY A 110 -12.67 -4.35 -11.29
C GLY A 110 -13.68 -3.83 -12.29
#